data_AF-A0A7J9H9J7-F1
#
_entry.id   AF-A0A7J9H9J7-F1
#
_cell.length_a   1.000
_cell.length_b   1.000
_cell.length_c   1.000
_cell.angle_alpha   90.00
_cell.angle_beta   90.00
_cell.angle_gamma   90.00
#
_symmetry.space_group_name_H-M   'P 1'
#
loop_
_entity.id
_entity.type
_entity.pdbx_description
1 polymer ?
#
loop_
_entity_poly.entity_id
_entity_poly.type
_entity_poly.pdbx_seq_one_letter_code
_entity_poly.pdbx_strand_id
1 'polypeptide(L)'
;MISCLSLSSYSFCEKIALKKYRRCVKRGCIKRPQVVSGAKKDGFGLRVFVLSDLHTDYPENMAWVRSLSTKRHEKDVLLVAGDVAEMYDNFILTMSLLKERFEYVFFVPGNHDLWCRWETEDFDSLEKLNKLLDACKQLGVETNPAVIDGLGIIPLFSWYHESFDREDDIVGVRIPSLDM
;
A
#
# COMPACT_ATOMS: atom_id res chain seq x y z
N MET A 1 -39.04 26.51 36.06
CA MET A 1 -38.54 25.38 36.89
C MET A 1 -37.54 24.63 36.02
N ILE A 2 -36.22 24.78 36.27
CA ILE A 2 -35.36 23.88 37.09
C ILE A 2 -35.29 22.50 36.38
N SER A 3 -34.17 21.85 36.03
CA SER A 3 -32.73 21.86 36.34
C SER A 3 -32.10 20.83 35.36
N CYS A 4 -30.91 20.96 34.76
CA CYS A 4 -29.54 20.78 35.28
C CYS A 4 -29.29 19.51 36.14
N LEU A 5 -28.11 18.90 35.93
CA LEU A 5 -27.38 17.95 36.79
C LEU A 5 -27.92 16.51 36.84
N SER A 6 -27.21 15.43 36.51
CA SER A 6 -25.82 14.95 36.68
C SER A 6 -25.75 13.77 37.67
N LEU A 7 -24.93 12.79 37.27
CA LEU A 7 -24.03 11.97 38.09
C LEU A 7 -24.53 10.83 38.97
N SER A 8 -23.87 9.68 38.73
CA SER A 8 -23.29 8.75 39.74
C SER A 8 -24.30 7.73 40.32
N SER A 9 -23.97 6.46 40.61
CA SER A 9 -22.70 5.82 40.94
C SER A 9 -22.87 4.29 41.08
N TYR A 10 -21.76 3.53 40.95
CA TYR A 10 -21.39 2.31 41.71
C TYR A 10 -22.29 1.03 41.62
N SER A 11 -21.82 -0.22 41.62
CA SER A 11 -20.50 -0.87 41.75
C SER A 11 -20.70 -2.41 41.76
N PHE A 12 -19.71 -3.16 41.23
CA PHE A 12 -19.32 -4.54 41.61
C PHE A 12 -20.25 -5.71 41.21
N CYS A 13 -19.80 -6.92 40.83
CA CYS A 13 -18.50 -7.58 40.61
C CYS A 13 -18.85 -8.94 39.96
N GLU A 14 -18.28 -9.41 38.83
CA GLU A 14 -16.96 -10.01 38.64
C GLU A 14 -17.00 -11.55 38.55
N LYS A 15 -16.11 -12.09 37.69
CA LYS A 15 -15.68 -13.51 37.51
C LYS A 15 -16.53 -14.28 36.50
N ILE A 16 -16.00 -14.62 35.32
CA ILE A 16 -15.17 -15.82 35.11
C ILE A 16 -14.26 -15.69 33.87
N ALA A 17 -12.96 -16.01 34.09
CA ALA A 17 -11.97 -16.59 33.18
C ALA A 17 -11.48 -15.85 31.92
N LEU A 18 -10.74 -14.75 32.13
CA LEU A 18 -9.63 -14.32 31.25
C LEU A 18 -8.31 -14.75 31.91
N LYS A 19 -7.80 -15.97 31.66
CA LYS A 19 -6.53 -16.38 32.30
C LYS A 19 -5.53 -17.19 31.48
N LYS A 20 -5.70 -17.39 30.17
CA LYS A 20 -4.66 -18.13 29.39
C LYS A 20 -4.09 -17.49 28.11
N TYR A 21 -4.67 -16.42 27.54
CA TYR A 21 -4.12 -15.81 26.32
C TYR A 21 -4.17 -14.28 26.27
N ARG A 22 -3.98 -13.58 27.40
CA ARG A 22 -3.64 -12.14 27.35
C ARG A 22 -2.14 -11.98 27.18
N ARG A 23 -1.64 -12.14 25.94
CA ARG A 23 -0.39 -11.50 25.57
C ARG A 23 -0.61 -10.00 25.75
N CYS A 24 0.16 -9.40 26.66
CA CYS A 24 0.18 -7.97 26.88
C CYS A 24 0.66 -7.30 25.59
N VAL A 25 -0.28 -6.89 24.72
CA VAL A 25 0.01 -5.94 23.65
C VAL A 25 0.25 -4.61 24.36
N LYS A 26 1.51 -4.36 24.73
CA LYS A 26 1.93 -3.02 25.11
C LYS A 26 1.58 -2.14 23.90
N ARG A 27 0.63 -1.21 24.06
CA ARG A 27 0.45 -0.07 23.16
C ARG A 27 1.70 0.81 23.29
N GLY A 28 2.82 0.33 22.78
CA GLY A 28 3.96 1.17 22.50
C GLY A 28 3.50 2.13 21.42
N CYS A 29 3.46 3.42 21.72
CA CYS A 29 3.48 4.44 20.69
C CYS A 29 4.84 4.27 19.98
N ILE A 30 4.87 3.43 18.94
CA ILE A 30 6.03 3.33 18.06
C ILE A 30 6.03 4.64 17.27
N LYS A 31 6.67 5.67 17.83
CA LYS A 31 7.05 6.83 17.03
C LYS A 31 8.10 6.33 16.05
N ARG A 32 7.70 6.13 14.79
CA ARG A 32 8.63 5.87 13.70
C ARG A 32 9.71 6.96 13.77
N PRO A 33 11.01 6.61 13.87
CA PRO A 33 12.06 7.61 13.85
C PRO A 33 11.83 8.48 12.62
N GLN A 34 11.85 9.80 12.82
CA GLN A 34 11.87 10.70 11.69
C GLN A 34 13.09 10.31 10.87
N VAL A 35 12.87 9.80 9.65
CA VAL A 35 13.95 9.61 8.70
C VAL A 35 14.53 11.00 8.52
N VAL A 36 15.68 11.23 9.15
CA VAL A 36 16.36 12.51 9.11
C VAL A 36 16.59 12.77 7.64
N SER A 37 15.92 13.77 7.06
CA SER A 37 16.16 14.13 5.68
C SER A 37 17.65 14.41 5.59
N GLY A 38 18.38 13.63 4.79
CA GLY A 38 19.78 13.89 4.50
C GLY A 38 19.88 15.32 4.01
N ALA A 39 20.21 16.21 4.93
CA ALA A 39 20.23 17.64 4.72
C ALA A 39 21.52 17.97 4.00
N LYS A 40 21.55 17.69 2.70
CA LYS A 40 22.33 18.44 1.72
C LYS A 40 21.51 18.52 0.44
N LYS A 41 21.02 19.73 0.15
CA LYS A 41 20.48 20.10 -1.17
C LYS A 41 21.57 20.09 -2.27
N ASP A 42 22.81 19.76 -1.90
CA ASP A 42 24.01 19.89 -2.73
C ASP A 42 24.60 18.53 -3.16
N GLY A 43 23.87 17.43 -2.92
CA GLY A 43 24.26 16.13 -3.48
C GLY A 43 23.92 16.09 -4.96
N PHE A 44 24.90 16.34 -5.83
CA PHE A 44 24.79 16.03 -7.26
C PHE A 44 24.55 14.52 -7.41
N GLY A 45 23.31 14.12 -7.67
CA GLY A 45 22.98 12.72 -7.93
C GLY A 45 21.47 12.45 -7.95
N LEU A 46 21.08 11.46 -8.75
CA LEU A 46 19.74 10.93 -8.84
C LEU A 46 19.28 10.41 -7.47
N ARG A 47 18.10 10.83 -7.01
CA ARG A 47 17.48 10.28 -5.79
C ARG A 47 16.36 9.31 -6.17
N VAL A 48 16.42 8.12 -5.59
CA VAL A 48 15.44 7.06 -5.82
C VAL A 48 14.73 6.74 -4.51
N PHE A 49 13.41 6.79 -4.53
CA PHE A 49 12.52 6.39 -3.45
C PHE A 49 11.82 5.09 -3.82
N VAL A 50 11.47 4.31 -2.81
CA VAL A 50 10.74 3.04 -2.97
C VAL A 50 9.58 3.01 -1.99
N LEU A 51 8.40 2.64 -2.48
CA LEU A 51 7.18 2.42 -1.72
C LEU A 51 6.48 1.17 -2.24
N SER A 52 5.67 0.55 -1.40
CA SER A 52 4.76 -0.56 -1.71
C SER A 52 3.57 -0.50 -0.75
N ASP A 53 2.56 -1.33 -0.97
CA ASP A 53 1.45 -1.55 -0.02
C ASP A 53 0.74 -0.25 0.37
N LEU A 54 0.50 0.62 -0.62
CA LEU A 54 -0.19 1.89 -0.39
C LEU A 54 -1.66 1.64 0.00
N HIS A 55 -2.29 0.63 -0.57
CA HIS A 55 -3.70 0.28 -0.35
C HIS A 55 -4.61 1.50 -0.19
N THR A 56 -4.69 2.33 -1.23
CA THR A 56 -5.37 3.64 -1.14
C THR A 56 -6.90 3.55 -1.16
N ASP A 57 -7.46 2.34 -1.22
CA ASP A 57 -8.87 2.10 -0.87
C ASP A 57 -9.16 2.43 0.60
N TYR A 58 -8.14 2.40 1.47
CA TYR A 58 -8.23 2.97 2.80
C TYR A 58 -8.15 4.51 2.70
N PRO A 59 -9.19 5.26 3.11
CA PRO A 59 -9.21 6.71 2.96
C PRO A 59 -8.04 7.42 3.63
N GLU A 60 -7.53 6.90 4.73
CA GLU A 60 -6.37 7.42 5.46
C GLU A 60 -5.10 7.33 4.62
N ASN A 61 -4.92 6.25 3.87
CA ASN A 61 -3.76 6.05 3.00
C ASN A 61 -3.86 6.96 1.77
N MET A 62 -5.05 7.10 1.17
CA MET A 62 -5.28 8.08 0.11
C MET A 62 -5.01 9.51 0.60
N ALA A 63 -5.45 9.85 1.81
CA ALA A 63 -5.17 11.15 2.41
C ALA A 63 -3.66 11.38 2.61
N TRP A 64 -2.91 10.35 3.00
CA TRP A 64 -1.45 10.41 3.07
C TRP A 64 -0.82 10.68 1.70
N VAL A 65 -1.21 9.95 0.64
CA VAL A 65 -0.70 10.19 -0.72
C VAL A 65 -1.00 11.63 -1.17
N ARG A 66 -2.21 12.13 -0.94
CA ARG A 66 -2.59 13.51 -1.26
C ARG A 66 -1.73 14.54 -0.52
N SER A 67 -1.30 14.24 0.70
CA SER A 67 -0.49 15.13 1.54
C SER A 67 0.98 15.23 1.09
N LEU A 68 1.45 14.34 0.22
CA LEU A 68 2.81 14.41 -0.33
C LEU A 68 3.03 15.72 -1.07
N SER A 69 4.22 16.32 -0.88
CA SER A 69 4.56 17.61 -1.47
C SER A 69 4.71 17.52 -2.98
N THR A 70 4.10 18.45 -3.71
CA THR A 70 4.23 18.63 -5.17
C THR A 70 5.53 19.33 -5.59
N LYS A 71 6.38 19.74 -4.65
CA LYS A 71 7.63 20.47 -4.93
C LYS A 71 8.89 19.78 -4.44
N ARG A 72 8.79 19.01 -3.36
CA ARG A 72 9.96 18.41 -2.72
C ARG A 72 10.64 17.35 -3.60
N HIS A 73 9.86 16.68 -4.45
CA HIS A 73 10.24 15.46 -5.16
C HIS A 73 10.15 15.58 -6.68
N GLU A 74 9.98 16.80 -7.20
CA GLU A 74 9.74 17.06 -8.64
C GLU A 74 10.91 16.64 -9.56
N LYS A 75 12.03 16.20 -9.01
CA LYS A 75 13.23 15.70 -9.71
C LYS A 75 13.67 14.29 -9.29
N ASP A 76 12.82 13.61 -8.53
CA ASP A 76 13.14 12.31 -7.93
C ASP A 76 12.47 11.18 -8.70
N VAL A 77 13.05 9.98 -8.59
CA VAL A 77 12.46 8.73 -9.06
C VAL A 77 11.69 8.09 -7.90
N LEU A 78 10.49 7.58 -8.18
CA LEU A 78 9.73 6.74 -7.26
C LEU A 78 9.51 5.35 -7.87
N LEU A 79 9.85 4.30 -7.13
CA LEU A 79 9.50 2.92 -7.45
C LEU A 79 8.31 2.50 -6.59
N VAL A 80 7.22 2.08 -7.22
CA VAL A 80 5.99 1.58 -6.58
C VAL A 80 5.93 0.07 -6.79
N ALA A 81 6.29 -0.69 -5.77
CA ALA A 81 6.48 -2.14 -5.81
C ALA A 81 5.21 -2.88 -5.35
N GLY A 82 4.09 -2.61 -6.02
CA GLY A 82 2.83 -3.32 -5.86
C GLY A 82 1.92 -2.86 -4.72
N ASP A 83 0.71 -3.40 -4.75
CA ASP A 83 -0.36 -3.24 -3.76
C ASP A 83 -0.75 -1.77 -3.55
N VAL A 84 -1.05 -1.11 -4.66
CA VAL A 84 -1.45 0.31 -4.70
C VAL A 84 -2.91 0.46 -4.29
N ALA A 85 -3.80 -0.23 -4.98
CA ALA A 85 -5.24 -0.21 -4.72
C ALA A 85 -5.92 -1.40 -5.40
N GLU A 86 -6.93 -1.95 -4.75
CA GLU A 86 -7.83 -2.93 -5.34
C GLU A 86 -8.85 -2.27 -6.27
N MET A 87 -9.39 -1.08 -5.99
CA MET A 87 -10.34 -0.46 -6.94
C MET A 87 -9.60 0.28 -8.05
N TYR A 88 -9.97 0.02 -9.32
CA TYR A 88 -9.37 0.66 -10.49
C TYR A 88 -9.35 2.19 -10.40
N ASP A 89 -10.46 2.84 -10.04
CA ASP A 89 -10.52 4.30 -9.94
C ASP A 89 -9.52 4.88 -8.90
N ASN A 90 -9.36 4.18 -7.77
CA ASN A 90 -8.39 4.58 -6.74
C ASN A 90 -6.95 4.36 -7.20
N PHE A 91 -6.69 3.29 -7.96
CA PHE A 91 -5.39 3.09 -8.60
C PHE A 91 -5.04 4.26 -9.52
N ILE A 92 -5.93 4.63 -10.44
CA ILE A 92 -5.73 5.73 -11.39
C ILE A 92 -5.45 7.04 -10.64
N LEU A 93 -6.28 7.35 -9.65
CA LEU A 93 -6.12 8.55 -8.84
C LEU A 93 -4.78 8.55 -8.10
N THR A 94 -4.39 7.43 -7.51
CA THR A 94 -3.12 7.31 -6.79
C THR A 94 -1.94 7.52 -7.71
N MET A 95 -1.91 6.85 -8.86
CA MET A 95 -0.82 6.96 -9.83
C MET A 95 -0.73 8.36 -10.43
N SER A 96 -1.86 9.01 -10.71
CA SER A 96 -1.90 10.39 -11.16
C SER A 96 -1.29 11.35 -10.14
N LEU A 97 -1.64 11.19 -8.86
CA LEU A 97 -1.08 11.99 -7.77
C LEU A 97 0.44 11.77 -7.61
N LEU A 98 0.91 10.53 -7.71
CA LEU A 98 2.34 10.23 -7.63
C LEU A 98 3.09 10.82 -8.83
N LYS A 99 2.53 10.70 -10.03
CA LYS A 99 3.11 11.27 -11.24
C LYS A 99 3.22 12.79 -11.19
N GLU A 100 2.26 13.48 -10.59
CA GLU A 100 2.31 14.93 -10.35
C GLU A 100 3.47 15.34 -9.43
N ARG A 101 3.94 14.45 -8.55
CA ARG A 101 4.89 14.75 -7.47
C ARG A 101 6.32 14.31 -7.76
N PHE A 102 6.51 13.31 -8.62
CA PHE A 102 7.80 12.70 -8.95
C PHE A 102 8.07 12.77 -10.45
N GLU A 103 9.33 13.03 -10.81
CA GLU A 103 9.76 13.14 -12.22
C GLU A 103 9.60 11.81 -12.95
N TYR A 104 10.01 10.72 -12.30
CA TYR A 104 9.85 9.36 -12.81
C TYR A 104 9.10 8.51 -11.80
N VAL A 105 8.11 7.74 -12.26
CA VAL A 105 7.39 6.78 -11.43
C VAL A 105 7.44 5.44 -12.15
N PHE A 106 7.93 4.42 -11.47
CA PHE A 106 7.93 3.04 -11.95
C PHE A 106 6.93 2.21 -11.15
N PHE A 107 6.30 1.26 -11.81
CA PHE A 107 5.29 0.40 -11.20
C PHE A 107 5.50 -1.07 -11.54
N VAL A 108 5.29 -1.91 -10.53
CA VAL A 108 5.10 -3.36 -10.65
C VAL A 108 3.78 -3.70 -9.95
N PRO A 109 2.88 -4.50 -10.55
CA PRO A 109 1.64 -4.91 -9.89
C PRO A 109 1.90 -5.88 -8.75
N GLY A 110 1.18 -5.69 -7.65
CA GLY A 110 1.02 -6.67 -6.57
C GLY A 110 -0.26 -7.49 -6.73
N ASN A 111 -0.51 -8.41 -5.80
CA ASN A 111 -1.70 -9.27 -5.87
C ASN A 111 -3.00 -8.50 -5.62
N HIS A 112 -2.99 -7.51 -4.73
CA HIS A 112 -4.20 -6.71 -4.45
C HIS A 112 -4.63 -5.89 -5.65
N ASP A 113 -3.67 -5.41 -6.45
CA ASP A 113 -3.97 -4.65 -7.66
C ASP A 113 -4.81 -5.49 -8.64
N LEU A 114 -4.64 -6.83 -8.63
CA LEU A 114 -5.31 -7.77 -9.55
C LEU A 114 -6.56 -8.44 -8.99
N TRP A 115 -6.99 -8.14 -7.77
CA TRP A 115 -8.24 -8.69 -7.23
C TRP A 115 -9.46 -8.04 -7.90
N CYS A 116 -10.40 -8.84 -8.39
CA CYS A 116 -11.61 -8.35 -9.08
C CYS A 116 -12.86 -8.35 -8.18
N ARG A 117 -12.71 -8.30 -6.85
CA ARG A 117 -13.84 -8.55 -5.91
C ARG A 117 -14.88 -7.42 -5.87
N TRP A 118 -14.48 -6.20 -6.18
CA TRP A 118 -15.30 -4.99 -6.05
C TRP A 118 -15.49 -4.23 -7.35
N GLU A 119 -14.98 -4.77 -8.45
CA GLU A 119 -15.12 -4.15 -9.76
C GLU A 119 -16.55 -4.32 -10.26
N THR A 120 -17.11 -3.26 -10.86
CA THR A 120 -18.49 -3.25 -11.35
C THR A 120 -18.63 -3.88 -12.73
N GLU A 121 -17.54 -3.87 -13.50
CA GLU A 121 -17.45 -4.57 -14.77
C GLU A 121 -16.94 -6.00 -14.53
N ASP A 122 -17.49 -6.95 -15.28
CA ASP A 122 -17.12 -8.36 -15.19
C ASP A 122 -15.85 -8.58 -16.04
N PHE A 123 -14.68 -8.48 -15.40
CA PHE A 123 -13.39 -8.76 -16.01
C PHE A 123 -12.47 -9.55 -15.09
N ASP A 124 -11.64 -10.42 -15.68
CA ASP A 124 -10.71 -11.27 -14.92
C ASP A 124 -9.41 -10.54 -14.53
N SER A 125 -8.51 -11.22 -13.80
CA SER A 125 -7.27 -10.62 -13.31
C SER A 125 -6.28 -10.28 -14.43
N LEU A 126 -6.31 -10.97 -15.57
CA LEU A 126 -5.45 -10.67 -16.72
C LEU A 126 -5.98 -9.46 -17.48
N GLU A 127 -7.30 -9.36 -17.68
CA GLU A 127 -7.94 -8.18 -18.24
C GLU A 127 -7.71 -6.96 -17.35
N LYS A 128 -7.81 -7.12 -16.03
CA LYS A 128 -7.48 -6.06 -15.07
C LYS A 128 -6.01 -5.63 -15.18
N LEU A 129 -5.08 -6.59 -15.24
CA LEU A 129 -3.66 -6.30 -15.42
C LEU A 129 -3.44 -5.44 -16.66
N ASN A 130 -4.03 -5.81 -17.80
CA ASN A 130 -3.91 -5.04 -19.04
C ASN A 130 -4.45 -3.61 -18.88
N LYS A 131 -5.62 -3.44 -18.24
CA LYS A 131 -6.18 -2.11 -17.95
C LYS A 131 -5.26 -1.25 -17.08
N LEU A 132 -4.66 -1.82 -16.04
CA LEU A 132 -3.72 -1.11 -15.17
C LEU A 132 -2.45 -0.69 -15.92
N LEU A 133 -1.92 -1.56 -16.79
CA LEU A 133 -0.74 -1.23 -17.61
C LEU A 133 -1.05 -0.14 -18.64
N ASP A 134 -2.22 -0.20 -19.28
CA ASP A 134 -2.69 0.83 -20.22
C ASP A 134 -2.88 2.18 -19.52
N ALA A 135 -3.44 2.17 -18.31
CA ALA A 135 -3.54 3.36 -17.47
C ALA A 135 -2.17 3.94 -17.10
N CYS A 136 -1.23 3.09 -16.68
CA CYS A 136 0.14 3.53 -16.39
C CYS A 136 0.76 4.21 -17.60
N LYS A 137 0.64 3.60 -18.78
CA LYS A 137 1.12 4.18 -20.05
C LYS A 137 0.49 5.53 -20.35
N GLN A 138 -0.83 5.68 -20.16
CA GLN A 138 -1.54 6.95 -20.37
C GLN A 138 -1.09 8.05 -19.38
N LEU A 139 -0.79 7.67 -18.14
CA LEU A 139 -0.31 8.59 -17.10
C LEU A 139 1.20 8.88 -17.20
N GLY A 140 1.96 8.16 -18.03
CA GLY A 140 3.42 8.25 -18.08
C GLY A 140 4.11 7.62 -16.86
N VAL A 141 3.48 6.60 -16.27
CA VAL A 141 4.09 5.71 -15.27
C VAL A 141 4.76 4.56 -16.00
N GLU A 142 6.04 4.33 -15.70
CA GLU A 142 6.88 3.36 -16.37
C GLU A 142 6.65 1.94 -15.82
N THR A 143 6.41 1.01 -16.72
CA THR A 143 6.27 -0.42 -16.41
C THR A 143 7.28 -1.29 -17.15
N ASN A 144 8.16 -0.65 -17.93
CA ASN A 144 9.21 -1.29 -18.71
C ASN A 144 10.61 -0.94 -18.17
N PRO A 145 11.65 -1.71 -18.54
CA PRO A 145 13.03 -1.37 -18.21
C PRO A 145 13.45 -0.02 -18.79
N ALA A 146 14.17 0.78 -18.02
CA ALA A 146 14.69 2.09 -18.44
C ALA A 146 16.03 2.41 -17.77
N VAL A 147 16.77 3.38 -18.33
CA VAL A 147 17.99 3.91 -17.75
C VAL A 147 17.81 5.39 -17.46
N ILE A 148 17.96 5.79 -16.20
CA ILE A 148 17.85 7.18 -15.74
C ILE A 148 19.20 7.60 -15.17
N ASP A 149 19.85 8.61 -15.75
CA ASP A 149 21.18 9.10 -15.33
C ASP A 149 22.22 7.98 -15.11
N GLY A 150 22.21 6.96 -15.98
CA GLY A 150 23.12 5.81 -15.90
C GLY A 150 22.70 4.70 -14.93
N LEU A 151 21.60 4.88 -14.18
CA LEU A 151 20.99 3.84 -13.35
C LEU A 151 19.95 3.05 -14.16
N GLY A 152 20.18 1.74 -14.32
CA GLY A 152 19.20 0.81 -14.90
C GLY A 152 18.13 0.40 -13.89
N ILE A 153 16.86 0.55 -14.26
CA ILE A 153 15.69 0.14 -13.47
C ILE A 153 14.92 -0.89 -14.30
N ILE A 154 14.61 -2.04 -13.70
CA ILE A 154 13.96 -3.17 -14.38
C ILE A 154 12.75 -3.60 -13.54
N PRO A 155 11.53 -3.13 -13.87
CA PRO A 155 10.29 -3.66 -13.28
C PRO A 155 10.14 -5.15 -13.64
N LEU A 156 9.85 -5.99 -12.65
CA LEU A 156 9.72 -7.44 -12.83
C LEU A 156 8.30 -7.88 -12.46
N PHE A 157 7.56 -8.42 -13.44
CA PHE A 157 6.24 -9.03 -13.19
C PHE A 157 6.42 -10.48 -12.77
N SER A 158 7.02 -10.67 -11.59
CA SER A 158 7.29 -11.98 -11.02
C SER A 158 6.17 -12.39 -10.08
N TRP A 159 5.42 -13.42 -10.46
CA TRP A 159 4.37 -13.99 -9.64
C TRP A 159 4.88 -15.18 -8.82
N TYR A 160 4.10 -15.57 -7.82
CA TYR A 160 4.36 -16.73 -6.99
C TYR A 160 4.31 -18.02 -7.81
N HIS A 161 5.05 -19.02 -7.34
CA HIS A 161 5.07 -20.36 -7.90
C HIS A 161 4.79 -21.34 -6.76
N GLU A 162 3.94 -22.34 -7.02
CA GLU A 162 3.53 -23.37 -6.04
C GLU A 162 4.72 -24.04 -5.33
N SER A 163 5.88 -24.13 -5.99
CA SER A 163 7.08 -24.75 -5.41
C SER A 163 7.61 -24.04 -4.16
N PHE A 164 7.18 -22.80 -3.92
CA PHE A 164 7.49 -22.02 -2.73
C PHE A 164 6.48 -22.21 -1.60
N ASP A 165 5.31 -22.81 -1.86
CA ASP A 165 4.30 -23.14 -0.87
C ASP A 165 4.65 -24.50 -0.23
N ARG A 166 5.45 -24.47 0.84
CA ARG A 166 6.01 -25.68 1.48
C ARG A 166 5.55 -25.87 2.91
N GLU A 167 4.90 -24.88 3.46
CA GLU A 167 4.37 -24.83 4.80
C GLU A 167 3.14 -25.73 4.93
N ASP A 168 2.93 -26.29 6.11
CA ASP A 168 1.74 -27.11 6.36
C ASP A 168 0.46 -26.25 6.31
N ASP A 169 -0.58 -26.78 5.67
CA ASP A 169 -1.90 -26.16 5.64
C ASP A 169 -2.43 -25.85 7.05
N ILE A 170 -3.07 -24.69 7.19
CA ILE A 170 -3.73 -24.29 8.43
C ILE A 170 -5.01 -25.12 8.61
N VAL A 171 -4.93 -26.15 9.45
CA VAL A 171 -6.07 -26.99 9.83
C VAL A 171 -7.22 -26.17 10.42
N GLY A 172 -8.44 -26.44 9.95
CA GLY A 172 -9.67 -25.79 10.43
C GLY A 172 -10.07 -24.52 9.67
N VAL A 173 -9.25 -24.06 8.72
CA VAL A 173 -9.63 -23.02 7.75
C VAL A 173 -9.60 -23.66 6.37
N ARG A 174 -10.72 -23.61 5.63
CA ARG A 174 -10.75 -24.11 4.26
C ARG A 174 -10.12 -23.07 3.34
N ILE A 175 -8.81 -23.15 3.17
CA ILE A 175 -8.09 -22.44 2.11
C ILE A 175 -8.10 -23.39 0.90
N PRO A 176 -8.67 -22.99 -0.24
CA PRO A 176 -8.57 -23.79 -1.47
C PRO A 176 -7.09 -24.01 -1.81
N SER A 177 -6.70 -25.24 -2.14
CA SER A 177 -5.36 -25.52 -2.65
C SER A 177 -5.12 -24.73 -3.94
N LEU A 178 -3.90 -24.22 -4.12
CA LEU A 178 -3.43 -23.64 -5.38
C LEU A 178 -3.07 -24.76 -6.39
N ASP A 179 -3.88 -25.81 -6.48
CA ASP A 179 -3.71 -26.81 -7.53
C ASP A 179 -4.07 -26.16 -8.86
N MET A 180 -3.06 -25.80 -9.67
CA MET A 180 -3.24 -25.33 -11.06
C MET A 180 -3.53 -26.48 -12.02
#